data_AF-A0A2E0K4W0-F1
#
_entry.id   AF-A0A2E0K4W0-F1
#
_cell.length_a   1.000
_cell.length_b   1.000
_cell.length_c   1.000
_cell.angle_alpha   90.00
_cell.angle_beta   90.00
_cell.angle_gamma   90.00
#
_symmetry.space_group_name_H-M   'P 1'
#
loop_
_entity.id
_entity.type
_entity.pdbx_description
1 polymer ?
#
loop_
_entity_poly.entity_id
_entity_poly.type
_entity_poly.pdbx_seq_one_letter_code
_entity_poly.pdbx_strand_id
1 'polypeptide(L)'
;MKLLPFYSMAAVLLYSASGNAAGDRIISDDAIVQGGLCVGQDCVSGELYSHPPLKLKENNLRVRLTDTSTIAEPVRVEGPDYYYEYTINDSWVLVANSYANGGANYFAIERTTIGTLYYLSDGTAPNYMCYQKGTNFPYPNPSEATADDMDIVVVGVIPEGGQWKTPYCNYQVVPQLFNGIYFDRTDGVAIGRGAEVLAGTVALGNGENLRRLAHVAHALNDMDLLSVKDMNVYSDQQATLDQLSDQLTELENLVYLLENPEPGTVGKSRSGSSGGAFSWLLLLSVAAPLLRRRDRVQS
;
A
#
# COMPACT_ATOMS: atom_id res chain seq x y z
N MET A 1 77.59 51.05 -24.20
CA MET A 1 76.95 50.13 -25.17
C MET A 1 77.53 48.74 -24.95
N LYS A 2 76.66 47.72 -24.86
CA LYS A 2 76.87 46.32 -24.44
C LYS A 2 76.70 46.04 -22.93
N LEU A 3 75.43 46.04 -22.53
CA LEU A 3 74.89 45.30 -21.39
C LEU A 3 74.72 43.83 -21.81
N LEU A 4 75.22 42.90 -20.98
CA LEU A 4 74.48 41.78 -20.35
C LEU A 4 75.44 40.67 -19.87
N PRO A 5 75.50 40.43 -18.56
CA PRO A 5 75.78 39.13 -17.95
C PRO A 5 74.47 38.46 -17.49
N PHE A 6 74.61 37.28 -16.88
CA PHE A 6 73.69 36.53 -16.02
C PHE A 6 73.09 35.22 -16.56
N TYR A 7 73.77 34.15 -16.15
CA TYR A 7 73.16 32.89 -15.70
C TYR A 7 71.84 33.14 -14.95
N SER A 8 70.76 32.49 -15.38
CA SER A 8 69.57 32.33 -14.55
C SER A 8 68.93 30.98 -14.82
N MET A 9 69.27 30.03 -13.94
CA MET A 9 68.38 29.07 -13.30
C MET A 9 67.10 28.68 -14.08
N ALA A 10 67.18 27.60 -14.87
CA ALA A 10 66.01 26.89 -15.37
C ALA A 10 65.41 26.02 -14.26
N ALA A 11 64.62 26.63 -13.35
CA ALA A 11 63.73 25.89 -12.47
C ALA A 11 62.42 25.63 -13.22
N VAL A 12 62.35 24.52 -13.95
CA VAL A 12 61.11 24.00 -14.52
C VAL A 12 60.26 23.47 -13.36
N LEU A 13 59.36 24.31 -12.87
CA LEU A 13 58.25 23.90 -12.01
C LEU A 13 57.31 22.99 -12.82
N LEU A 14 57.58 21.69 -12.76
CA LEU A 14 56.60 20.65 -13.12
C LEU A 14 55.46 20.72 -12.11
N TYR A 15 54.46 21.57 -12.40
CA TYR A 15 53.14 21.44 -11.82
C TYR A 15 52.58 20.11 -12.35
N SER A 16 52.77 19.04 -11.61
CA SER A 16 52.07 17.78 -11.82
C SER A 16 50.59 18.05 -11.63
N ALA A 17 49.89 18.37 -12.71
CA ALA A 17 48.45 18.28 -12.77
C ALA A 17 48.11 16.81 -12.48
N SER A 18 47.70 16.55 -11.24
CA SER A 18 47.09 15.29 -10.85
C SER A 18 45.76 15.19 -11.60
N GLY A 19 45.81 14.67 -12.82
CA GLY A 19 44.61 14.21 -13.50
C GLY A 19 44.00 13.13 -12.64
N ASN A 20 42.78 13.36 -12.14
CA ASN A 20 42.00 12.30 -11.53
C ASN A 20 41.71 11.27 -12.64
N ALA A 21 42.49 10.20 -12.68
CA ALA A 21 42.18 9.05 -13.51
C ALA A 21 40.97 8.37 -12.87
N ALA A 22 39.77 8.69 -13.37
CA ALA A 22 38.54 7.97 -13.03
C ALA A 22 38.53 6.67 -13.84
N GLY A 23 39.17 5.64 -13.29
CA GLY A 23 39.10 4.27 -13.81
C GLY A 23 38.23 3.42 -12.90
N ASP A 24 37.42 2.54 -13.51
CA ASP A 24 36.66 1.55 -12.78
C ASP A 24 37.63 0.56 -12.11
N ARG A 25 37.49 0.37 -10.80
CA ARG A 25 38.26 -0.62 -10.05
C ARG A 25 37.44 -1.88 -9.88
N ILE A 26 37.81 -2.94 -10.62
CA ILE A 26 37.22 -4.26 -10.49
C ILE A 26 38.04 -5.08 -9.48
N ILE A 27 37.39 -5.60 -8.44
CA ILE A 27 37.96 -6.60 -7.54
C ILE A 27 37.41 -7.94 -8.03
N SER A 28 38.27 -8.79 -8.59
CA SER A 28 37.86 -10.02 -9.28
C SER A 28 37.43 -11.17 -8.37
N ASP A 29 37.48 -10.97 -7.05
CA ASP A 29 37.15 -11.94 -6.02
C ASP A 29 36.51 -11.20 -4.82
N ASP A 30 36.51 -11.80 -3.63
CA ASP A 30 35.98 -11.18 -2.42
C ASP A 30 36.78 -9.95 -1.96
N ALA A 31 36.06 -8.95 -1.46
CA ALA A 31 36.63 -7.78 -0.80
C ALA A 31 36.28 -7.78 0.69
N ILE A 32 37.26 -8.06 1.55
CA ILE A 32 37.11 -7.96 3.00
C ILE A 32 37.66 -6.61 3.48
N VAL A 33 36.78 -5.74 3.97
CA VAL A 33 37.17 -4.44 4.55
C VAL A 33 37.09 -4.53 6.07
N GLN A 34 38.23 -4.34 6.75
CA GLN A 34 38.30 -4.27 8.21
C GLN A 34 38.27 -2.79 8.66
N GLY A 35 37.38 -2.45 9.59
CA GLY A 35 37.18 -1.07 10.07
C GLY A 35 35.93 -0.42 9.47
N GLY A 36 36.11 0.70 8.75
CA GLY A 36 35.04 1.50 8.18
C GLY A 36 35.19 1.72 6.67
N LEU A 37 34.09 1.58 5.93
CA LEU A 37 33.98 1.89 4.51
C LEU A 37 33.03 3.07 4.32
N CYS A 38 33.45 4.09 3.58
CA CYS A 38 32.55 5.12 3.06
C CYS A 38 32.46 5.01 1.54
N VAL A 39 31.24 4.98 1.01
CA VAL A 39 30.97 4.94 -0.44
C VAL A 39 30.13 6.15 -0.82
N GLY A 40 30.58 6.87 -1.85
CA GLY A 40 29.92 8.05 -2.41
C GLY A 40 30.86 9.26 -2.52
N GLN A 41 30.49 10.22 -3.35
CA GLN A 41 31.24 11.45 -3.64
C GLN A 41 31.39 12.34 -2.41
N ASP A 42 30.47 12.26 -1.45
CA ASP A 42 30.49 13.10 -0.25
C ASP A 42 31.35 12.51 0.89
N CYS A 43 32.03 11.40 0.65
CA CYS A 43 33.00 10.81 1.58
C CYS A 43 34.27 11.68 1.68
N VAL A 44 34.78 11.92 2.89
CA VAL A 44 35.98 12.74 3.12
C VAL A 44 37.06 11.99 3.89
N SER A 45 38.31 12.46 3.79
CA SER A 45 39.42 11.89 4.56
C SER A 45 39.29 12.21 6.06
N GLY A 46 39.57 11.22 6.93
CA GLY A 46 39.50 11.38 8.39
C GLY A 46 38.12 11.17 9.02
N GLU A 47 37.19 10.51 8.31
CA GLU A 47 35.88 10.13 8.84
C GLU A 47 35.97 9.27 10.12
N LEU A 48 35.12 9.57 11.10
CA LEU A 48 34.95 8.75 12.30
C LEU A 48 33.87 7.69 12.09
N TYR A 49 34.20 6.41 12.30
CA TYR A 49 33.29 5.27 12.14
C TYR A 49 32.94 4.68 13.51
N SER A 50 32.41 5.51 14.42
CA SER A 50 32.11 5.09 15.79
C SER A 50 31.15 3.90 15.82
N HIS A 51 30.04 3.95 15.06
CA HIS A 51 29.11 2.89 14.62
C HIS A 51 28.24 3.57 13.53
N PRO A 52 28.03 3.08 12.29
CA PRO A 52 28.22 1.76 11.66
C PRO A 52 29.53 1.58 10.82
N PRO A 53 29.90 0.34 10.44
CA PRO A 53 31.11 0.05 9.64
C PRO A 53 30.98 0.42 8.15
N LEU A 54 29.78 0.73 7.66
CA LEU A 54 29.53 1.20 6.30
C LEU A 54 28.75 2.52 6.35
N LYS A 55 29.30 3.55 5.69
CA LYS A 55 28.60 4.81 5.43
C LYS A 55 28.40 4.97 3.94
N LEU A 56 27.20 5.37 3.56
CA LEU A 56 26.88 5.74 2.20
C LEU A 56 26.57 7.24 2.22
N LYS A 57 27.37 8.05 1.52
CA LYS A 57 27.28 9.52 1.56
C LYS A 57 27.17 10.07 0.15
N GLU A 58 25.97 10.47 -0.20
CA GLU A 58 25.62 11.13 -1.46
C GLU A 58 24.44 12.06 -1.23
N ASN A 59 24.31 13.08 -2.09
CA ASN A 59 23.19 14.01 -2.08
C ASN A 59 21.86 13.36 -2.50
N ASN A 60 21.88 12.16 -3.09
CA ASN A 60 20.70 11.41 -3.58
C ASN A 60 20.90 9.89 -3.45
N LEU A 61 21.09 9.38 -2.23
CA LEU A 61 21.45 7.98 -2.03
C LEU A 61 20.37 7.01 -2.52
N ARG A 62 20.76 6.11 -3.44
CA ARG A 62 19.93 5.02 -3.96
C ARG A 62 20.79 3.75 -4.03
N VAL A 63 20.36 2.69 -3.36
CA VAL A 63 21.03 1.39 -3.42
C VAL A 63 20.15 0.45 -4.24
N ARG A 64 20.62 0.08 -5.43
CA ARG A 64 19.92 -0.84 -6.32
C ARG A 64 20.36 -2.28 -6.07
N LEU A 65 19.37 -3.18 -5.98
CA LEU A 65 19.55 -4.60 -5.72
C LEU A 65 19.18 -5.41 -6.97
N THR A 66 20.16 -5.69 -7.82
CA THR A 66 19.96 -6.40 -9.09
C THR A 66 20.27 -7.89 -8.96
N ASP A 67 19.27 -8.72 -9.23
CA ASP A 67 19.47 -10.15 -9.44
C ASP A 67 19.73 -10.40 -10.93
N THR A 68 20.78 -11.15 -11.26
CA THR A 68 21.14 -11.50 -12.65
C THR A 68 20.97 -13.00 -12.93
N SER A 69 20.48 -13.76 -11.93
CA SER A 69 20.43 -15.22 -11.97
C SER A 69 19.19 -15.79 -12.65
N THR A 70 18.13 -15.00 -12.83
CA THR A 70 16.85 -15.48 -13.38
C THR A 70 16.62 -15.01 -14.82
N ILE A 71 15.97 -15.85 -15.62
CA ILE A 71 15.36 -15.41 -16.88
C ILE A 71 14.26 -14.43 -16.47
N ALA A 72 14.42 -13.17 -16.88
CA ALA A 72 13.47 -12.12 -16.55
C ALA A 72 12.13 -12.41 -17.24
N GLU A 73 11.11 -12.80 -16.46
CA GLU A 73 9.76 -12.95 -16.98
C GLU A 73 9.12 -11.57 -17.19
N PRO A 74 8.66 -11.24 -18.41
CA PRO A 74 7.89 -10.04 -18.64
C PRO A 74 6.50 -10.21 -18.03
N VAL A 75 6.11 -9.26 -17.19
CA VAL A 75 4.73 -9.09 -16.72
C VAL A 75 4.04 -8.06 -17.56
N ARG A 76 2.98 -8.48 -18.22
CA ARG A 76 2.04 -7.61 -18.91
C ARG A 76 0.90 -7.24 -17.98
N VAL A 77 0.66 -5.94 -17.80
CA VAL A 77 -0.50 -5.41 -17.07
C VAL A 77 -1.45 -4.80 -18.08
N GLU A 78 -2.64 -5.38 -18.17
CA GLU A 78 -3.71 -4.89 -19.05
C GLU A 78 -4.47 -3.74 -18.39
N GLY A 79 -4.72 -2.70 -19.18
CA GLY A 79 -5.71 -1.66 -18.96
C GLY A 79 -6.94 -1.88 -19.86
N PRO A 80 -7.82 -0.87 -19.97
CA PRO A 80 -9.05 -0.99 -20.77
C PRO A 80 -8.82 -1.12 -22.28
N ASP A 81 -7.83 -0.40 -22.81
CA ASP A 81 -7.47 -0.31 -24.24
C ASP A 81 -5.94 -0.18 -24.44
N TYR A 82 -5.18 -0.50 -23.39
CA TYR A 82 -3.73 -0.43 -23.39
C TYR A 82 -3.15 -1.55 -22.53
N TYR A 83 -1.86 -1.79 -22.67
CA TYR A 83 -1.07 -2.56 -21.73
C TYR A 83 0.27 -1.90 -21.47
N TYR A 84 0.97 -2.33 -20.43
CA TYR A 84 2.39 -2.07 -20.30
C TYR A 84 3.08 -3.34 -19.83
N GLU A 85 4.31 -3.52 -20.29
CA GLU A 85 5.15 -4.65 -19.91
C GLU A 85 6.30 -4.17 -19.04
N TYR A 86 6.62 -4.93 -18.00
CA TYR A 86 7.82 -4.74 -17.21
C TYR A 86 8.44 -6.10 -16.88
N THR A 87 9.75 -6.16 -16.73
CA THR A 87 10.42 -7.41 -16.37
C THR A 87 10.49 -7.59 -14.86
N ILE A 88 10.16 -8.78 -14.33
CA ILE A 88 10.24 -9.08 -12.89
C ILE A 88 11.68 -9.02 -12.33
N ASN A 89 12.68 -8.85 -13.17
CA ASN A 89 14.07 -8.71 -12.74
C ASN A 89 14.50 -7.25 -12.47
N ASP A 90 13.57 -6.31 -12.56
CA ASP A 90 13.80 -4.92 -12.19
C ASP A 90 13.98 -4.79 -10.67
N SER A 91 15.22 -4.44 -10.32
CA SER A 91 15.80 -4.39 -9.00
C SER A 91 14.99 -3.59 -7.97
N TRP A 92 14.96 -4.08 -6.74
CA TRP A 92 14.54 -3.28 -5.59
C TRP A 92 15.54 -2.13 -5.39
N VAL A 93 15.04 -0.98 -4.96
CA VAL A 93 15.85 0.16 -4.61
C VAL A 93 15.55 0.56 -3.18
N LEU A 94 16.61 0.65 -2.39
CA LEU A 94 16.58 1.30 -1.10
C LEU A 94 16.81 2.78 -1.32
N VAL A 95 15.86 3.57 -0.86
CA VAL A 95 15.77 5.00 -1.03
C VAL A 95 15.98 5.65 0.33
N ALA A 96 16.98 6.52 0.44
CA ALA A 96 17.12 7.41 1.58
C ALA A 96 17.05 8.85 1.08
N ASN A 97 16.02 9.56 1.52
CA ASN A 97 15.66 10.93 1.17
C ASN A 97 15.24 11.14 -0.29
N SER A 98 14.55 12.26 -0.53
CA SER A 98 14.14 12.70 -1.86
C SER A 98 15.35 13.00 -2.74
N TYR A 99 15.16 12.87 -4.06
CA TYR A 99 16.18 13.21 -5.06
C TYR A 99 16.36 14.73 -5.24
N ALA A 100 15.41 15.52 -4.74
CA ALA A 100 15.43 16.98 -4.86
C ALA A 100 16.16 17.59 -3.65
N ASN A 101 17.03 18.57 -3.91
CA ASN A 101 17.68 19.35 -2.86
C ASN A 101 16.63 20.02 -1.98
N GLY A 102 16.67 19.77 -0.66
CA GLY A 102 15.66 20.27 0.28
C GLY A 102 14.31 19.54 0.21
N GLY A 103 14.23 18.41 -0.50
CA GLY A 103 13.05 17.58 -0.58
C GLY A 103 12.76 16.81 0.72
N ALA A 104 11.76 15.92 0.65
CA ALA A 104 11.35 15.11 1.78
C ALA A 104 12.50 14.23 2.30
N ASN A 105 12.56 14.07 3.62
CA ASN A 105 13.44 13.11 4.28
C ASN A 105 12.63 11.88 4.62
N TYR A 106 13.01 10.73 4.08
CA TYR A 106 12.27 9.48 4.23
C TYR A 106 13.17 8.29 3.94
N PHE A 107 12.76 7.11 4.36
CA PHE A 107 13.34 5.86 3.91
C PHE A 107 12.28 5.06 3.17
N ALA A 108 12.59 4.53 2.00
CA ALA A 108 11.66 3.69 1.27
C ALA A 108 12.34 2.47 0.64
N ILE A 109 11.57 1.39 0.56
CA ILE A 109 11.90 0.22 -0.24
C ILE A 109 10.97 0.28 -1.43
N GLU A 110 11.50 0.54 -2.61
CA GLU A 110 10.70 0.77 -3.81
C GLU A 110 11.13 -0.20 -4.90
N ARG A 111 10.22 -0.59 -5.79
CA ARG A 111 10.61 -1.15 -7.08
C ARG A 111 10.66 -0.04 -8.10
N THR A 112 11.75 0.03 -8.84
CA THR A 112 11.89 0.94 -9.97
C THR A 112 12.43 0.17 -11.18
N THR A 113 11.93 0.48 -12.36
CA THR A 113 12.40 -0.15 -13.59
C THR A 113 13.61 0.60 -14.15
N ILE A 114 14.46 -0.10 -14.90
CA ILE A 114 15.55 0.57 -15.63
C ILE A 114 14.96 1.19 -16.90
N GLY A 115 14.73 2.50 -16.87
CA GLY A 115 14.25 3.26 -18.02
C GLY A 115 12.75 3.56 -17.99
N THR A 116 12.32 4.38 -18.95
CA THR A 116 10.94 4.85 -19.04
C THR A 116 10.04 3.76 -19.62
N LEU A 117 9.01 3.37 -18.87
CA LEU A 117 7.94 2.51 -19.38
C LEU A 117 6.87 3.35 -20.07
N TYR A 118 6.31 2.83 -21.16
CA TYR A 118 5.24 3.46 -21.92
C TYR A 118 3.98 2.58 -21.87
N TYR A 119 2.82 3.23 -21.92
CA TYR A 119 1.57 2.53 -22.24
C TYR A 119 1.54 2.22 -23.74
N LEU A 120 1.21 0.99 -24.08
CA LEU A 120 1.13 0.47 -25.44
C LEU A 120 -0.33 0.10 -25.74
N SER A 121 -0.78 0.31 -26.97
CA SER A 121 -2.11 -0.13 -27.41
C SER A 121 -2.17 -1.65 -27.43
N ASP A 122 -3.28 -2.22 -26.98
CA ASP A 122 -3.62 -3.65 -27.12
C ASP A 122 -4.22 -3.99 -28.51
N GLY A 123 -4.28 -3.01 -29.41
CA GLY A 123 -4.92 -3.11 -30.73
C GLY A 123 -6.33 -2.53 -30.78
N THR A 124 -6.89 -2.10 -29.64
CA THR A 124 -8.23 -1.49 -29.55
C THR A 124 -8.20 0.01 -29.27
N ALA A 125 -7.05 0.56 -28.87
CA ALA A 125 -6.91 1.98 -28.52
C ALA A 125 -7.31 2.91 -29.69
N PRO A 126 -8.17 3.92 -29.47
CA PRO A 126 -8.47 4.92 -30.49
C PRO A 126 -7.23 5.74 -30.85
N ASN A 127 -7.02 5.98 -32.15
CA ASN A 127 -5.93 6.84 -32.61
C ASN A 127 -6.42 8.29 -32.71
N TYR A 128 -6.23 9.05 -31.63
CA TYR A 128 -6.60 10.45 -31.57
C TYR A 128 -5.66 11.34 -32.40
N MET A 129 -6.25 12.23 -33.19
CA MET A 129 -5.60 13.37 -33.84
C MET A 129 -6.20 14.66 -33.32
N CYS A 130 -5.32 15.58 -32.90
CA CYS A 130 -5.71 16.82 -32.26
C CYS A 130 -5.28 18.02 -33.11
N TYR A 131 -6.20 18.95 -33.29
CA TYR A 131 -6.00 20.19 -34.02
C TYR A 131 -6.28 21.39 -33.12
N GLN A 132 -5.65 22.53 -33.40
CA GLN A 132 -6.05 23.79 -32.76
C GLN A 132 -7.49 24.09 -33.14
N LYS A 133 -8.32 24.48 -32.17
CA LYS A 133 -9.76 24.70 -32.34
C LYS A 133 -10.10 25.58 -33.53
N GLY A 134 -11.03 25.10 -34.35
CA GLY A 134 -11.48 25.77 -35.56
C GLY A 134 -10.46 25.78 -36.69
N THR A 135 -9.40 24.98 -36.61
CA THR A 135 -8.35 24.91 -37.64
C THR A 135 -7.99 23.46 -37.98
N ASN A 136 -7.24 23.28 -39.07
CA ASN A 136 -6.64 21.99 -39.43
C ASN A 136 -5.14 21.94 -39.05
N PHE A 137 -4.67 22.83 -38.18
CA PHE A 137 -3.28 22.83 -37.74
C PHE A 137 -3.08 21.80 -36.63
N PRO A 138 -2.20 20.79 -36.81
CA PRO A 138 -1.92 19.81 -35.78
C PRO A 138 -1.45 20.50 -34.49
N TYR A 139 -1.97 20.06 -33.36
CA TYR A 139 -1.55 20.57 -32.06
C TYR A 139 -0.71 19.50 -31.35
N PRO A 140 0.64 19.55 -31.46
CA PRO A 140 1.50 18.54 -30.85
C PRO A 140 1.60 18.75 -29.33
N ASN A 141 1.39 17.68 -28.56
CA ASN A 141 1.48 17.62 -27.10
C ASN A 141 0.57 18.61 -26.31
N PRO A 142 -0.75 18.69 -26.59
CA PRO A 142 -1.65 19.56 -25.87
C PRO A 142 -2.00 18.96 -24.50
N SER A 143 -1.94 19.72 -23.41
CA SER A 143 -2.30 19.20 -22.07
C SER A 143 -3.81 19.09 -21.85
N GLU A 144 -4.25 18.39 -20.80
CA GLU A 144 -5.66 18.40 -20.37
C GLU A 144 -6.19 19.83 -20.11
N ALA A 145 -5.32 20.74 -19.65
CA ALA A 145 -5.67 22.14 -19.44
C ALA A 145 -6.01 22.91 -20.73
N THR A 146 -5.64 22.36 -21.89
CA THR A 146 -5.94 22.94 -23.22
C THR A 146 -7.06 22.19 -23.94
N ALA A 147 -7.79 21.30 -23.25
CA ALA A 147 -8.87 20.50 -23.81
C ALA A 147 -9.98 21.34 -24.47
N ASP A 148 -10.25 22.53 -23.94
CA ASP A 148 -11.28 23.43 -24.46
C ASP A 148 -10.88 24.14 -25.77
N ASP A 149 -9.58 24.15 -26.09
CA ASP A 149 -8.97 24.87 -27.21
C ASP A 149 -8.55 23.93 -28.37
N MET A 150 -9.10 22.73 -28.41
CA MET A 150 -8.74 21.72 -29.40
C MET A 150 -9.93 20.99 -30.01
N ASP A 151 -9.79 20.67 -31.29
CA ASP A 151 -10.69 19.75 -32.01
C ASP A 151 -10.05 18.36 -32.05
N ILE A 152 -10.76 17.35 -31.54
CA ILE A 152 -10.26 15.97 -31.42
C ILE A 152 -11.00 15.08 -32.41
N VAL A 153 -10.26 14.36 -33.25
CA VAL A 153 -10.79 13.43 -34.24
C VAL A 153 -10.17 12.05 -34.03
N VAL A 154 -10.98 11.00 -34.13
CA VAL A 154 -10.50 9.61 -34.07
C VAL A 154 -10.23 9.11 -35.48
N VAL A 155 -8.98 8.75 -35.76
CA VAL A 155 -8.51 8.27 -37.06
C VAL A 155 -8.14 6.79 -36.96
N GLY A 156 -9.16 5.97 -36.70
CA GLY A 156 -9.03 4.52 -36.54
C GLY A 156 -8.51 4.09 -35.17
N VAL A 157 -7.85 2.93 -35.14
CA VAL A 157 -7.26 2.33 -33.94
C VAL A 157 -5.74 2.26 -34.07
N ILE A 158 -5.05 2.34 -32.93
CA ILE A 158 -3.61 2.14 -32.83
C ILE A 158 -3.36 0.63 -32.82
N PRO A 159 -2.52 0.09 -33.72
CA PRO A 159 -2.21 -1.34 -33.74
C PRO A 159 -1.53 -1.78 -32.44
N GLU A 160 -1.62 -3.07 -32.12
CA GLU A 160 -1.00 -3.64 -30.92
C GLU A 160 0.50 -3.31 -30.86
N GLY A 161 0.97 -2.87 -29.69
CA GLY A 161 2.37 -2.45 -29.46
C GLY A 161 2.69 -1.03 -29.91
N GLY A 162 1.78 -0.33 -30.59
CA GLY A 162 1.91 1.11 -30.83
C GLY A 162 1.78 1.90 -29.52
N GLN A 163 2.41 3.08 -29.41
CA GLN A 163 2.29 3.89 -28.20
C GLN A 163 0.85 4.36 -28.00
N TRP A 164 0.29 4.06 -26.83
CA TRP A 164 -1.04 4.52 -26.44
C TRP A 164 -1.04 6.03 -26.23
N LYS A 165 -2.17 6.65 -26.57
CA LYS A 165 -2.37 8.10 -26.42
C LYS A 165 -3.66 8.34 -25.65
N THR A 166 -3.61 9.34 -24.79
CA THR A 166 -4.83 9.91 -24.19
C THR A 166 -5.74 10.51 -25.28
N PRO A 167 -7.02 10.76 -24.97
CA PRO A 167 -7.92 11.56 -25.82
C PRO A 167 -7.34 12.92 -26.22
N TYR A 168 -6.40 13.45 -25.43
CA TYR A 168 -5.72 14.72 -25.67
C TYR A 168 -4.41 14.56 -26.45
N CYS A 169 -4.25 13.47 -27.21
CA CYS A 169 -3.08 13.21 -28.07
C CYS A 169 -1.71 13.21 -27.37
N ASN A 170 -1.66 13.10 -26.05
CA ASN A 170 -0.42 12.90 -25.31
C ASN A 170 -0.09 11.43 -25.13
N TYR A 171 1.20 11.12 -25.24
CA TYR A 171 1.75 9.85 -24.78
C TYR A 171 1.88 9.86 -23.26
N GLN A 172 1.53 8.74 -22.64
CA GLN A 172 1.70 8.55 -21.20
C GLN A 172 2.88 7.61 -20.93
N VAL A 173 3.59 7.92 -19.85
CA VAL A 173 4.62 7.05 -19.28
C VAL A 173 4.06 6.43 -18.03
N VAL A 174 4.42 5.17 -17.77
CA VAL A 174 3.96 4.50 -16.57
C VAL A 174 4.76 5.04 -15.38
N PRO A 175 4.08 5.52 -14.31
CA PRO A 175 4.78 6.01 -13.12
C PRO A 175 5.71 4.92 -12.57
N GLN A 176 6.99 5.26 -12.43
CA GLN A 176 8.09 4.34 -12.13
C GLN A 176 8.13 3.84 -10.66
N LEU A 177 7.12 4.19 -9.86
CA LEU A 177 6.99 3.86 -8.45
C LEU A 177 6.00 2.71 -8.29
N PHE A 178 6.51 1.49 -8.35
CA PHE A 178 5.68 0.30 -8.21
C PHE A 178 5.90 -0.37 -6.88
N ASN A 179 5.01 -0.11 -5.93
CA ASN A 179 5.00 -0.74 -4.62
C ASN A 179 6.23 -0.40 -3.77
N GLY A 180 5.94 0.03 -2.55
CA GLY A 180 6.97 0.16 -1.55
C GLY A 180 6.45 0.18 -0.14
N ILE A 181 7.39 0.13 0.79
CA ILE A 181 7.22 0.51 2.18
C ILE A 181 7.91 1.85 2.33
N TYR A 182 7.19 2.85 2.81
CA TYR A 182 7.69 4.20 3.01
C TYR A 182 7.63 4.52 4.50
N PHE A 183 8.73 5.03 5.03
CA PHE A 183 8.90 5.49 6.40
C PHE A 183 9.23 6.97 6.37
N ASP A 184 8.43 7.77 7.07
CA ASP A 184 8.65 9.21 7.16
C ASP A 184 9.25 9.63 8.50
N ARG A 185 9.48 10.93 8.67
CA ARG A 185 10.01 11.49 9.92
C ARG A 185 8.96 11.71 11.01
N THR A 186 7.70 11.39 10.74
CA THR A 186 6.57 11.61 11.65
C THR A 186 6.04 10.30 12.25
N ASP A 187 6.89 9.27 12.25
CA ASP A 187 6.59 7.90 12.66
C ASP A 187 5.45 7.25 11.84
N GLY A 188 5.18 7.79 10.66
CA GLY A 188 4.23 7.27 9.69
C GLY A 188 4.86 6.20 8.79
N VAL A 189 4.08 5.15 8.50
CA VAL A 189 4.43 4.08 7.58
C VAL A 189 3.34 3.97 6.51
N ALA A 190 3.70 4.03 5.24
CA ALA A 190 2.79 3.69 4.15
C ALA A 190 3.24 2.39 3.48
N ILE A 191 2.28 1.46 3.29
CA ILE A 191 2.53 0.16 2.69
C ILE A 191 1.65 0.01 1.46
N GLY A 192 2.31 -0.22 0.33
CA GLY A 192 1.66 -0.48 -0.94
C GLY A 192 1.49 0.77 -1.81
N ARG A 193 1.25 0.53 -3.10
CA ARG A 193 1.22 1.59 -4.12
C ARG A 193 0.19 2.67 -3.82
N GLY A 194 0.62 3.93 -3.82
CA GLY A 194 -0.27 5.07 -3.64
C GLY A 194 -0.89 5.18 -2.24
N ALA A 195 -0.38 4.43 -1.25
CA ALA A 195 -0.75 4.66 0.13
C ALA A 195 -0.22 6.04 0.59
N GLU A 196 -1.06 6.80 1.28
CA GLU A 196 -0.71 8.11 1.81
C GLU A 196 -0.10 7.96 3.21
N VAL A 197 0.98 8.68 3.49
CA VAL A 197 1.66 8.60 4.78
C VAL A 197 1.06 9.64 5.71
N LEU A 198 0.65 9.19 6.90
CA LEU A 198 0.12 10.05 7.95
C LEU A 198 0.89 9.80 9.25
N ALA A 199 1.12 10.87 10.01
CA ALA A 199 1.92 10.84 11.23
C ALA A 199 1.40 9.84 12.25
N GLY A 200 2.30 8.99 12.75
CA GLY A 200 2.02 7.97 13.77
C GLY A 200 1.06 6.86 13.33
N THR A 201 0.87 6.65 12.03
CA THR A 201 -0.04 5.62 11.51
C THR A 201 0.64 4.65 10.56
N VAL A 202 0.08 3.43 10.44
CA VAL A 202 0.40 2.51 9.35
C VAL A 202 -0.74 2.56 8.32
N ALA A 203 -0.51 3.25 7.22
CA ALA A 203 -1.46 3.41 6.14
C ALA A 203 -1.26 2.35 5.05
N LEU A 204 -2.37 1.74 4.61
CA LEU A 204 -2.37 0.70 3.56
C LEU A 204 -2.98 1.21 2.25
N GLY A 205 -3.34 2.48 2.17
CA GLY A 205 -4.11 3.07 1.08
C GLY A 205 -4.22 4.58 1.23
N ASN A 206 -5.19 5.18 0.55
CA ASN A 206 -5.50 6.61 0.62
C ASN A 206 -7.03 6.81 0.65
N GLY A 207 -7.48 8.07 0.63
CA GLY A 207 -8.91 8.41 0.68
C GLY A 207 -9.77 7.83 -0.44
N GLU A 208 -9.18 7.49 -1.59
CA GLU A 208 -9.88 6.97 -2.77
C GLU A 208 -9.73 5.45 -2.93
N ASN A 209 -8.64 4.88 -2.41
CA ASN A 209 -8.28 3.48 -2.57
C ASN A 209 -7.84 2.88 -1.23
N LEU A 210 -8.79 2.27 -0.54
CA LEU A 210 -8.57 1.53 0.68
C LEU A 210 -8.28 0.06 0.38
N ARG A 211 -7.43 -0.56 1.20
CA ARG A 211 -7.08 -1.99 1.08
C ARG A 211 -7.63 -2.77 2.26
N ARG A 212 -8.16 -3.96 1.97
CA ARG A 212 -8.58 -4.92 2.99
C ARG A 212 -7.36 -5.52 3.67
N LEU A 213 -7.39 -5.60 4.99
CA LEU A 213 -6.56 -6.52 5.76
C LEU A 213 -7.23 -7.88 5.79
N ALA A 214 -6.53 -8.90 5.30
CA ALA A 214 -7.03 -10.27 5.21
C ALA A 214 -6.19 -11.21 6.09
N HIS A 215 -6.79 -12.35 6.46
CA HIS A 215 -6.14 -13.37 7.31
C HIS A 215 -5.70 -12.84 8.68
N VAL A 216 -6.45 -11.88 9.22
CA VAL A 216 -6.29 -11.42 10.61
C VAL A 216 -6.76 -12.54 11.54
N ALA A 217 -5.88 -12.94 12.46
CA ALA A 217 -6.20 -13.93 13.49
C ALA A 217 -7.15 -13.36 14.54
N HIS A 218 -7.70 -14.23 15.39
CA HIS A 218 -8.52 -13.80 16.53
C HIS A 218 -7.68 -12.95 17.50
N ALA A 219 -8.24 -11.82 17.95
CA ALA A 219 -7.60 -10.92 18.92
C ALA A 219 -7.44 -11.59 20.29
N LEU A 220 -6.27 -11.48 20.93
CA LEU A 220 -6.01 -12.05 22.26
C LEU A 220 -5.77 -10.99 23.33
N ASN A 221 -5.29 -9.81 22.94
CA ASN A 221 -4.98 -8.69 23.82
C ASN A 221 -5.76 -7.43 23.41
N ASP A 222 -5.82 -6.46 24.32
CA ASP A 222 -6.55 -5.20 24.13
C ASP A 222 -6.04 -4.35 22.94
N MET A 223 -4.79 -4.56 22.53
CA MET A 223 -4.14 -3.82 21.44
C MET A 223 -4.18 -4.55 20.09
N ASP A 224 -4.80 -5.74 20.03
CA ASP A 224 -4.89 -6.51 18.79
C ASP A 224 -6.00 -5.98 17.88
N LEU A 225 -5.85 -6.21 16.57
CA LEU A 225 -6.89 -5.89 15.60
C LEU A 225 -8.02 -6.93 15.68
N LEU A 226 -9.26 -6.46 15.80
CA LEU A 226 -10.44 -7.32 15.75
C LEU A 226 -10.74 -7.79 14.33
N SER A 227 -10.93 -9.09 14.16
CA SER A 227 -11.40 -9.66 12.89
C SER A 227 -12.93 -9.55 12.76
N VAL A 228 -13.45 -9.68 11.54
CA VAL A 228 -14.92 -9.71 11.31
C VAL A 228 -15.59 -10.84 12.10
N LYS A 229 -14.88 -11.97 12.30
CA LYS A 229 -15.39 -13.09 13.07
C LYS A 229 -15.59 -12.72 14.55
N ASP A 230 -14.64 -11.96 15.12
CA ASP A 230 -14.69 -11.55 16.52
C ASP A 230 -15.82 -10.52 16.75
N MET A 231 -16.04 -9.64 15.77
CA MET A 231 -17.14 -8.67 15.79
C MET A 231 -18.53 -9.34 15.77
N ASN A 232 -18.70 -10.41 14.97
CA ASN A 232 -19.98 -11.11 14.88
C ASN A 232 -20.36 -11.82 16.19
N VAL A 233 -19.38 -12.24 16.99
CA VAL A 233 -19.66 -12.80 18.33
C VAL A 233 -20.34 -11.75 19.21
N TYR A 234 -19.90 -10.50 19.15
CA TYR A 234 -20.54 -9.42 19.91
C TYR A 234 -21.94 -9.10 19.40
N SER A 235 -22.19 -9.14 18.08
CA SER A 235 -23.55 -8.93 17.56
C SER A 235 -24.52 -10.03 17.97
N ASP A 236 -24.06 -11.29 17.99
CA ASP A 236 -24.88 -12.43 18.40
C ASP A 236 -25.20 -12.37 19.91
N GLN A 237 -24.22 -11.95 20.72
CA GLN A 237 -24.42 -11.69 22.14
C GLN A 237 -25.43 -10.55 22.38
N GLN A 238 -25.34 -9.45 21.63
CA GLN A 238 -26.30 -8.35 21.74
C GLN A 238 -27.73 -8.80 21.39
N ALA A 239 -27.90 -9.54 20.29
CA ALA A 239 -29.22 -10.06 19.92
C ALA A 239 -29.82 -10.98 21.00
N THR A 240 -28.97 -11.76 21.68
CA THR A 240 -29.39 -12.60 22.81
C THR A 240 -29.83 -11.76 24.01
N LEU A 241 -29.12 -10.67 24.31
CA LEU A 241 -29.47 -9.74 25.38
C LEU A 241 -30.79 -9.02 25.10
N ASP A 242 -31.02 -8.59 23.86
CA ASP A 242 -32.27 -7.95 23.45
C ASP A 242 -33.46 -8.90 23.63
N GLN A 243 -33.30 -10.17 23.25
CA GLN A 243 -34.33 -11.19 23.47
C GLN A 243 -34.64 -11.41 24.97
N LEU A 244 -33.61 -11.43 25.83
CA LEU A 244 -33.81 -11.54 27.28
C LEU A 244 -34.54 -10.32 27.86
N SER A 245 -34.27 -9.12 27.34
CA SER A 245 -34.95 -7.88 27.73
C SER A 245 -36.44 -7.91 27.37
N ASP A 246 -36.77 -8.38 26.17
CA ASP A 246 -38.17 -8.53 25.74
C ASP A 246 -38.93 -9.54 26.61
N GLN A 247 -38.28 -10.66 26.95
CA GLN A 247 -38.86 -11.67 27.85
C GLN A 247 -39.10 -11.13 29.27
N LEU A 248 -38.18 -10.32 29.79
CA LEU A 248 -38.36 -9.66 31.09
C LEU A 248 -39.55 -8.69 31.05
N THR A 249 -39.69 -7.93 29.98
CA THR A 249 -40.82 -7.01 29.78
C THR A 249 -42.16 -7.75 29.74
N GLU A 250 -42.21 -8.92 29.09
CA GLU A 250 -43.40 -9.77 29.07
C GLU A 250 -43.74 -10.30 30.48
N LEU A 251 -42.75 -10.77 31.22
CA LEU A 251 -42.93 -11.23 32.60
C LEU A 251 -43.42 -10.11 33.52
N GLU A 252 -42.87 -8.90 33.41
CA GLU A 252 -43.32 -7.74 34.18
C GLU A 252 -44.80 -7.43 33.91
N ASN A 253 -45.24 -7.49 32.65
CA ASN A 253 -46.65 -7.31 32.29
C ASN A 253 -47.54 -8.41 32.87
N LEU A 254 -47.10 -9.67 32.85
CA LEU A 254 -47.85 -10.77 33.45
C LEU A 254 -47.97 -10.61 34.98
N VAL A 255 -46.89 -10.20 35.65
CA VAL A 255 -46.91 -9.90 37.09
C VAL A 255 -47.84 -8.75 37.39
N TYR A 256 -47.81 -7.67 36.60
CA TYR A 256 -48.73 -6.53 36.76
C TYR A 256 -50.20 -6.94 36.69
N LEU A 257 -50.55 -7.83 35.75
CA LEU A 257 -51.91 -8.38 35.62
C LEU A 257 -52.31 -9.28 36.80
N LEU A 258 -51.35 -10.01 37.38
CA LEU A 258 -51.56 -10.85 38.55
C LEU A 258 -51.67 -10.03 39.85
N GLU A 259 -50.93 -8.94 39.98
CA GLU A 259 -50.94 -8.05 41.14
C GLU A 259 -52.15 -7.11 41.13
N ASN A 260 -52.64 -6.73 39.95
CA ASN A 260 -53.83 -5.90 39.77
C ASN A 260 -54.91 -6.65 38.97
N PRO A 261 -55.47 -7.75 39.52
CA PRO A 261 -56.53 -8.45 38.82
C PRO A 261 -57.74 -7.51 38.70
N GLU A 262 -58.21 -7.29 37.47
CA GLU A 262 -59.39 -6.46 37.23
C GLU A 262 -60.56 -6.91 38.12
N PRO A 263 -61.26 -5.98 38.81
CA PRO A 263 -62.43 -6.33 39.60
C PRO A 263 -63.58 -6.70 38.66
N GLY A 264 -63.67 -7.99 38.33
CA GLY A 264 -64.89 -8.63 37.86
C GLY A 264 -64.98 -8.90 36.36
N THR A 265 -64.46 -10.05 35.94
CA THR A 265 -65.08 -10.86 34.89
C THR A 265 -65.33 -12.28 35.40
N VAL A 266 -66.25 -12.40 36.37
CA VAL A 266 -66.90 -13.68 36.66
C VAL A 266 -67.86 -13.98 35.50
N GLY A 267 -67.38 -14.79 34.55
CA GLY A 267 -68.20 -15.38 33.50
C GLY A 267 -69.39 -16.15 34.09
N LYS A 268 -70.56 -15.96 33.48
CA LYS A 268 -71.78 -16.74 33.75
C LYS A 268 -71.48 -18.23 33.60
N SER A 269 -71.52 -18.97 34.71
CA SER A 269 -71.54 -20.42 34.73
C SER A 269 -72.86 -20.94 34.12
N ARG A 270 -72.74 -21.85 33.16
CA ARG A 270 -73.83 -22.77 32.79
C ARG A 270 -73.37 -24.19 33.15
N SER A 271 -73.95 -24.69 34.24
CA SER A 271 -74.30 -26.11 34.48
C SER A 271 -73.18 -27.15 34.58
N GLY A 272 -72.98 -27.68 35.80
CA GLY A 272 -72.53 -29.07 36.00
C GLY A 272 -71.45 -29.25 37.06
N SER A 273 -71.86 -29.32 38.33
CA SER A 273 -71.01 -29.62 39.49
C SER A 273 -70.38 -31.01 39.44
N SER A 274 -69.05 -31.11 39.57
CA SER A 274 -68.36 -32.19 40.31
C SER A 274 -66.86 -31.91 40.41
N GLY A 275 -66.40 -31.56 41.63
CA GLY A 275 -65.14 -32.04 42.23
C GLY A 275 -63.81 -31.66 41.57
N GLY A 276 -63.02 -30.85 42.27
CA GLY A 276 -61.77 -30.26 41.78
C GLY A 276 -60.68 -31.24 41.35
N ALA A 277 -59.96 -30.85 40.31
CA ALA A 277 -58.55 -31.15 40.02
C ALA A 277 -58.20 -30.51 38.67
N PHE A 278 -57.89 -29.22 38.64
CA PHE A 278 -57.19 -28.58 37.52
C PHE A 278 -56.13 -27.66 38.12
N SER A 279 -54.87 -27.64 37.74
CA SER A 279 -54.03 -28.54 36.95
C SER A 279 -52.63 -27.95 37.20
N TRP A 280 -51.94 -28.39 38.25
CA TRP A 280 -50.54 -28.06 38.52
C TRP A 280 -49.58 -28.78 37.54
N LEU A 281 -50.05 -29.18 36.37
CA LEU A 281 -49.38 -30.14 35.48
C LEU A 281 -48.76 -29.53 34.21
N LEU A 282 -48.53 -28.21 34.19
CA LEU A 282 -47.73 -27.57 33.14
C LEU A 282 -46.38 -27.01 33.64
N LEU A 283 -46.01 -27.28 34.89
CA LEU A 283 -44.71 -26.89 35.47
C LEU A 283 -43.69 -28.04 35.56
N LEU A 284 -43.88 -29.15 34.85
CA LEU A 284 -43.01 -30.34 34.93
C LEU A 284 -42.27 -30.72 33.63
N SER A 285 -42.20 -29.85 32.62
CA SER A 285 -41.45 -30.14 31.38
C SER A 285 -40.07 -29.51 31.26
N VAL A 286 -39.54 -28.83 32.29
CA VAL A 286 -38.16 -28.28 32.24
C VAL A 286 -37.37 -28.63 33.49
N ALA A 287 -37.29 -29.92 33.81
CA ALA A 287 -36.26 -30.46 34.69
C ALA A 287 -36.08 -31.98 34.48
N ALA A 288 -35.29 -32.35 33.47
CA ALA A 288 -34.60 -33.64 33.47
C ALA A 288 -33.23 -33.50 32.77
N PRO A 289 -32.11 -33.74 33.49
CA PRO A 289 -30.78 -33.71 32.92
C PRO A 289 -30.53 -35.04 32.19
N LEU A 290 -30.21 -34.99 30.89
CA LEU A 290 -29.63 -36.13 30.20
C LEU A 290 -28.14 -35.92 30.01
N LEU A 291 -27.40 -36.34 31.03
CA LEU A 291 -26.04 -36.82 30.86
C LEU A 291 -26.02 -37.98 29.86
N ARG A 292 -25.37 -37.81 28.70
CA ARG A 292 -24.76 -38.93 28.00
C ARG A 292 -23.45 -38.52 27.31
N ARG A 293 -22.38 -39.12 27.84
CA ARG A 293 -20.98 -39.17 27.41
C ARG A 293 -20.75 -39.06 25.89
N ARG A 294 -19.63 -38.43 25.52
CA ARG A 294 -18.81 -38.90 24.42
C ARG A 294 -17.33 -38.83 24.79
N ASP A 295 -16.80 -39.98 25.18
CA ASP A 295 -15.36 -40.26 25.08
C ASP A 295 -14.97 -40.48 23.61
N ARG A 296 -13.69 -40.23 23.34
CA ARG A 296 -12.85 -40.60 22.18
C ARG A 296 -12.77 -39.65 20.98
N VAL A 297 -11.74 -38.81 21.10
CA VAL A 297 -10.60 -38.70 20.18
C VAL A 297 -10.12 -40.08 19.68
N GLN A 298 -9.96 -40.26 18.36
CA GLN A 298 -8.73 -40.76 17.72
C GLN A 298 -8.80 -40.74 16.17
N SER A 299 -7.60 -40.50 15.60
CA SER A 299 -7.14 -40.38 14.20
C SER A 299 -7.52 -39.11 13.45
#